data_AF-A0A0F8VY84-F1
#
_entry.id   AF-A0A0F8VY84-F1
#
_cell.length_a   1.000
_cell.length_b   1.000
_cell.length_c   1.000
_cell.angle_alpha   90.00
_cell.angle_beta   90.00
_cell.angle_gamma   90.00
#
_symmetry.space_group_name_H-M   'P 1'
#
loop_
_entity.id
_entity.type
_entity.pdbx_description
1 polymer ?
#
loop_
_entity_poly.entity_id
_entity_poly.type
_entity_poly.pdbx_seq_one_letter_code
_entity_poly.pdbx_strand_id
1 'polypeptide(L)'
;GRLQGFEEYKQALNYVALNYPNEEEGKKAQQTLDEVIPQIQDSAFAPDNEAESWKLVYSFPTEEENFTKKREELQHALNVYFYTQYYISVDVYTNDERLLVIHGFTSKDAAERFAYKLENDSDFNWDTPATPMSSKNYRTIQLHKNLNSYLTRDSK
;
A
#
# COMPACT_ATOMS: atom_id res chain seq x y z
N GLY A 1 13.85 10.12 -0.60
CA GLY A 1 14.05 8.90 0.19
C GLY A 1 12.83 8.01 0.07
N ARG A 2 11.93 8.02 1.06
CA ARG A 2 10.82 7.03 1.19
C ARG A 2 9.93 6.83 -0.04
N LEU A 3 9.67 7.88 -0.80
CA LEU A 3 8.89 7.79 -2.05
C LEU A 3 9.56 6.90 -3.09
N GLN A 4 10.90 6.86 -3.09
CA GLN A 4 11.69 6.08 -4.05
C GLN A 4 11.89 4.63 -3.61
N GLY A 5 11.57 4.30 -2.35
CA GLY A 5 11.74 2.96 -1.80
C GLY A 5 12.71 2.89 -0.62
N PHE A 6 12.83 1.67 -0.11
CA PHE A 6 13.59 1.38 1.11
C PHE A 6 15.09 1.61 0.90
N GLU A 7 15.65 1.16 -0.22
CA GLU A 7 17.09 1.28 -0.49
C GLU A 7 17.51 2.74 -0.67
N GLU A 8 16.75 3.53 -1.41
CA GLU A 8 16.99 4.97 -1.61
C GLU A 8 16.79 5.75 -0.30
N TYR A 9 15.85 5.33 0.54
CA TYR A 9 15.70 5.90 1.87
C TYR A 9 16.92 5.61 2.75
N LYS A 10 17.39 4.36 2.77
CA LYS A 10 18.58 3.94 3.51
C LYS A 10 19.84 4.67 3.01
N GLN A 11 20.02 4.79 1.70
CA GLN A 11 21.13 5.53 1.10
C GLN A 11 21.09 7.01 1.47
N ALA A 12 19.92 7.64 1.43
CA ALA A 12 19.77 9.04 1.85
C ALA A 12 20.12 9.25 3.33
N LEU A 13 19.72 8.32 4.21
CA LEU A 13 20.11 8.37 5.62
C LEU A 13 21.63 8.22 5.80
N ASN A 14 22.25 7.25 5.10
CA ASN A 14 23.70 7.07 5.14
C ASN A 14 24.44 8.33 4.68
N TYR A 15 23.97 8.96 3.60
CA TYR A 15 24.55 10.21 3.14
C TYR A 15 24.50 11.31 4.21
N VAL A 16 23.35 11.50 4.86
CA VAL A 16 23.21 12.53 5.91
C VAL A 16 24.08 12.21 7.12
N ALA A 17 24.11 10.95 7.57
CA ALA A 17 24.93 10.50 8.70
C ALA A 17 26.44 10.71 8.45
N LEU A 18 26.91 10.41 7.24
CA LEU A 18 28.33 10.54 6.87
C LEU A 18 28.78 11.99 6.67
N ASN A 19 27.92 12.84 6.08
CA ASN A 19 28.29 14.23 5.76
C ASN A 19 28.09 15.20 6.93
N TYR A 20 27.20 14.88 7.89
CA TYR A 20 26.86 15.76 9.01
C TYR A 20 26.93 15.06 10.39
N PRO A 21 27.99 14.29 10.70
CA PRO A 21 28.00 13.39 11.86
C PRO A 21 27.84 14.08 13.22
N ASN A 22 28.22 15.36 13.31
CA ASN A 22 28.14 16.12 14.56
C ASN A 22 26.83 16.92 14.70
N GLU A 23 26.09 17.10 13.61
CA GLU A 23 24.81 17.82 13.57
C GLU A 23 23.67 16.95 14.09
N GLU A 24 22.56 17.57 14.50
CA GLU A 24 21.39 16.82 14.98
C GLU A 24 20.83 15.88 13.92
N GLU A 25 20.79 16.32 12.66
CA GLU A 25 20.26 15.56 11.53
C GLU A 25 21.10 14.31 11.27
N GLY A 26 22.44 14.42 11.34
CA GLY A 26 23.33 13.27 11.18
C GLY A 26 23.17 12.26 12.31
N LYS A 27 23.06 12.73 13.56
CA LYS A 27 22.79 11.86 14.72
C LYS A 27 21.45 11.14 14.62
N LYS A 28 20.38 11.85 14.22
CA LYS A 28 19.05 11.26 13.98
C LYS A 28 19.08 10.26 12.82
N ALA A 29 19.81 10.56 11.75
CA ALA A 29 19.98 9.66 10.62
C ALA A 29 20.71 8.38 11.04
N GLN A 30 21.80 8.50 11.79
CA GLN A 30 22.55 7.36 12.34
C GLN A 30 21.67 6.51 13.27
N GLN A 31 20.95 7.13 14.21
CA GLN A 31 20.02 6.42 15.08
C GLN A 31 18.95 5.66 14.26
N THR A 32 18.41 6.28 13.21
CA THR A 32 17.43 5.61 12.33
C THR A 32 18.05 4.41 11.60
N LEU A 33 19.29 4.53 11.12
CA LEU A 33 20.04 3.45 10.49
C LEU A 33 20.29 2.28 11.44
N ASP A 34 20.57 2.57 12.71
CA ASP A 34 20.92 1.55 13.70
C ASP A 34 19.68 0.88 14.31
N GLU A 35 18.61 1.63 14.54
CA GLU A 35 17.44 1.15 15.30
C GLU A 35 16.28 0.75 14.40
N VAL A 36 15.98 1.55 13.35
CA VAL A 36 14.74 1.40 12.57
C VAL A 36 14.97 0.56 11.32
N ILE A 37 16.02 0.85 10.56
CA ILE A 37 16.31 0.18 9.29
C ILE A 37 16.38 -1.36 9.44
N PRO A 38 17.06 -1.93 10.45
CA PRO A 38 17.12 -3.38 10.62
C PRO A 38 15.75 -4.03 10.86
N GLN A 39 14.80 -3.31 11.45
CA GLN A 39 13.45 -3.82 11.74
C GLN A 39 12.54 -3.85 10.52
N ILE A 40 12.87 -3.11 9.45
CA ILE A 40 12.03 -2.98 8.26
C ILE A 40 12.73 -3.41 6.97
N GLN A 41 13.97 -3.90 7.07
CA GLN A 41 14.78 -4.32 5.93
C GLN A 41 14.23 -5.54 5.19
N ASP A 42 13.48 -6.39 5.91
CA ASP A 42 12.91 -7.58 5.29
C ASP A 42 11.81 -7.18 4.30
N SER A 43 11.99 -7.61 3.05
CA SER A 43 11.06 -7.38 1.95
C SER A 43 10.19 -8.61 1.65
N ALA A 44 10.38 -9.71 2.40
CA ALA A 44 9.61 -10.92 2.25
C ALA A 44 8.13 -10.68 2.56
N PHE A 45 7.27 -11.34 1.80
CA PHE A 45 5.84 -11.32 2.03
C PHE A 45 5.45 -12.39 3.04
N ALA A 46 4.64 -11.99 4.01
CA ALA A 46 4.08 -12.90 4.98
C ALA A 46 3.01 -13.80 4.33
N PRO A 47 2.92 -15.08 4.73
CA PRO A 47 1.89 -15.97 4.23
C PRO A 47 0.50 -15.51 4.69
N ASP A 48 -0.51 -15.81 3.86
CA ASP A 48 -1.89 -15.37 4.08
C ASP A 48 -2.49 -15.91 5.40
N ASN A 49 -2.01 -17.05 5.90
CA ASN A 49 -2.46 -17.66 7.16
C ASN A 49 -2.01 -16.92 8.43
N GLU A 50 -1.05 -15.99 8.32
CA GLU A 50 -0.62 -15.10 9.41
C GLU A 50 -1.39 -13.76 9.41
N ALA A 51 -2.29 -13.53 8.45
CA ALA A 51 -2.93 -12.24 8.26
C ALA A 51 -4.18 -12.05 9.16
N GLU A 52 -4.13 -11.05 10.04
CA GLU A 52 -5.28 -10.68 10.89
C GLU A 52 -6.18 -9.59 10.28
N SER A 53 -5.68 -8.87 9.28
CA SER A 53 -6.42 -7.81 8.60
C SER A 53 -6.00 -7.70 7.15
N TRP A 54 -6.96 -7.29 6.34
CA TRP A 54 -6.90 -7.28 4.89
C TRP A 54 -7.31 -5.93 4.33
N LYS A 55 -6.76 -5.64 3.15
CA LYS A 55 -7.01 -4.44 2.36
C LYS A 55 -7.34 -4.86 0.95
N LEU A 56 -8.13 -4.03 0.29
CA LEU A 56 -8.35 -4.11 -1.14
C LEU A 56 -7.64 -2.94 -1.81
N VAL A 57 -6.66 -3.22 -2.67
CA VAL A 57 -5.75 -2.23 -3.25
C VAL A 57 -5.97 -2.12 -4.74
N TYR A 58 -6.14 -0.89 -5.23
CA TYR A 58 -6.20 -0.55 -6.63
C TYR A 58 -5.02 0.36 -6.98
N SER A 59 -4.23 0.01 -8.00
CA SER A 59 -3.15 0.86 -8.51
C SER A 59 -3.66 1.75 -9.63
N PHE A 60 -3.26 3.01 -9.60
CA PHE A 60 -3.58 4.00 -10.63
C PHE A 60 -2.34 4.82 -11.00
N PRO A 61 -2.19 5.18 -12.28
CA PRO A 61 -1.31 6.28 -12.65
C PRO A 61 -1.70 7.56 -11.89
N THR A 62 -0.71 8.36 -11.51
CA THR A 62 -0.93 9.68 -10.89
C THR A 62 -1.76 10.58 -11.80
N GLU A 63 -1.57 10.46 -13.11
CA GLU A 63 -2.26 11.24 -14.16
C GLU A 63 -3.62 10.64 -14.58
N GLU A 64 -4.13 9.62 -13.91
CA GLU A 64 -5.44 9.02 -14.24
C GLU A 64 -6.57 10.07 -14.18
N GLU A 65 -7.15 10.38 -15.34
CA GLU A 65 -8.14 11.46 -15.52
C GLU A 65 -9.42 11.20 -14.72
N ASN A 66 -9.87 9.94 -14.66
CA ASN A 66 -11.13 9.57 -14.01
C ASN A 66 -10.99 9.25 -12.51
N PHE A 67 -9.81 9.42 -11.92
CA PHE A 67 -9.53 8.93 -10.57
C PHE A 67 -10.47 9.48 -9.50
N THR A 68 -10.79 10.77 -9.54
CA THR A 68 -11.73 11.37 -8.58
C THR A 68 -13.09 10.70 -8.67
N LYS A 69 -13.58 10.44 -9.89
CA LYS A 69 -14.84 9.73 -10.12
C LYS A 69 -14.76 8.30 -9.58
N LYS A 70 -13.67 7.57 -9.84
CA LYS A 70 -13.46 6.20 -9.31
C LYS A 70 -13.45 6.18 -7.78
N ARG A 71 -12.79 7.14 -7.14
CA ARG A 71 -12.82 7.28 -5.68
C ARG A 71 -14.23 7.54 -5.15
N GLU A 72 -14.98 8.44 -5.79
CA GLU A 72 -16.35 8.75 -5.41
C GLU A 72 -17.28 7.55 -5.59
N GLU A 73 -17.10 6.78 -6.65
CA GLU A 73 -17.84 5.54 -6.92
C GLU A 73 -17.58 4.47 -5.84
N LEU A 74 -16.32 4.26 -5.44
CA LEU A 74 -16.02 3.39 -4.29
C LEU A 74 -16.66 3.90 -2.99
N GLN A 75 -16.59 5.21 -2.76
CA GLN A 75 -17.18 5.79 -1.55
C GLN A 75 -18.71 5.63 -1.54
N HIS A 76 -19.35 5.77 -2.71
CA HIS A 76 -20.77 5.51 -2.88
C HIS A 76 -21.11 4.04 -2.60
N ALA A 77 -20.33 3.09 -3.14
CA ALA A 77 -20.53 1.66 -2.90
C ALA A 77 -20.46 1.29 -1.41
N LEU A 78 -19.48 1.84 -0.67
CA LEU A 78 -19.38 1.62 0.79
C LEU A 78 -20.63 2.11 1.53
N ASN A 79 -21.19 3.25 1.12
CA ASN A 79 -22.39 3.82 1.73
C ASN A 79 -23.64 2.99 1.39
N VAL A 80 -23.82 2.59 0.13
CA VAL A 80 -24.96 1.79 -0.35
C VAL A 80 -25.00 0.42 0.31
N TYR A 81 -23.83 -0.20 0.50
CA TYR A 81 -23.74 -1.51 1.14
C TYR A 81 -23.68 -1.44 2.68
N PHE A 82 -23.79 -0.25 3.26
CA PHE A 82 -23.77 0.00 4.71
C PHE A 82 -22.53 -0.57 5.41
N TYR A 83 -21.37 -0.55 4.76
CA TYR A 83 -20.11 -1.01 5.34
C TYR A 83 -19.46 0.08 6.19
N THR A 84 -19.91 0.22 7.43
CA THR A 84 -19.42 1.26 8.35
C THR A 84 -18.01 0.99 8.89
N GLN A 85 -17.55 -0.25 8.81
CA GLN A 85 -16.20 -0.64 9.24
C GLN A 85 -15.12 -0.45 8.16
N TYR A 86 -15.52 -0.20 6.91
CA TYR A 86 -14.58 0.01 5.80
C TYR A 86 -14.39 1.50 5.54
N TYR A 87 -13.16 1.90 5.20
CA TYR A 87 -12.85 3.26 4.82
C TYR A 87 -11.84 3.28 3.68
N ILE A 88 -11.80 4.39 2.94
CA ILE A 88 -10.93 4.57 1.78
C ILE A 88 -9.76 5.48 2.15
N SER A 89 -8.56 5.15 1.69
CA SER A 89 -7.44 6.07 1.61
C SER A 89 -6.89 6.18 0.19
N VAL A 90 -6.21 7.29 -0.07
CA VAL A 90 -5.39 7.49 -1.28
C VAL A 90 -3.96 7.66 -0.82
N ASP A 91 -3.11 6.71 -1.16
CA ASP A 91 -1.74 6.65 -0.69
C ASP A 91 -0.80 6.87 -1.87
N VAL A 92 0.13 7.81 -1.74
CA VAL A 92 1.19 8.01 -2.75
C VAL A 92 2.08 6.77 -2.78
N TYR A 93 2.28 6.18 -3.97
CA TYR A 93 3.08 4.98 -4.12
C TYR A 93 4.46 5.32 -4.66
N THR A 94 4.54 5.80 -5.89
CA THR A 94 5.74 6.27 -6.56
C THR A 94 5.48 7.68 -7.08
N ASN A 95 6.38 8.23 -7.90
CA ASN A 95 6.10 9.52 -8.56
C ASN A 95 4.95 9.41 -9.57
N ASP A 96 4.80 8.25 -10.19
CA ASP A 96 3.91 7.95 -11.31
C ASP A 96 2.71 7.08 -10.93
N GLU A 97 2.68 6.49 -9.73
CA GLU A 97 1.59 5.67 -9.24
C GLU A 97 1.06 6.11 -7.87
N ARG A 98 -0.24 5.91 -7.67
CA ARG A 98 -0.94 6.05 -6.40
C ARG A 98 -1.82 4.84 -6.16
N LEU A 99 -2.03 4.51 -4.88
CA LEU A 99 -2.92 3.42 -4.47
C LEU A 99 -4.21 3.99 -3.89
N LEU A 100 -5.34 3.51 -4.41
CA LEU A 100 -6.65 3.68 -3.80
C LEU A 100 -6.94 2.43 -2.98
N VAL A 101 -7.15 2.58 -1.67
CA VAL A 101 -7.16 1.45 -0.75
C VAL A 101 -8.41 1.44 0.09
N ILE A 102 -9.09 0.30 0.14
CA ILE A 102 -10.17 0.02 1.09
C ILE A 102 -9.58 -0.77 2.26
N HIS A 103 -9.79 -0.27 3.46
CA HIS A 103 -9.30 -0.84 4.71
C HIS A 103 -10.43 -1.50 5.51
N GLY A 104 -10.08 -2.33 6.49
CA GLY A 104 -11.01 -2.83 7.50
C GLY A 104 -11.54 -4.24 7.27
N PHE A 105 -11.06 -4.96 6.24
CA PHE A 105 -11.43 -6.37 6.04
C PHE A 105 -10.74 -7.26 7.08
N THR A 106 -11.47 -8.24 7.59
CA THR A 106 -10.95 -9.23 8.54
C THR A 106 -10.42 -10.48 7.87
N SER A 107 -10.70 -10.69 6.58
CA SER A 107 -10.20 -11.83 5.80
C SER A 107 -10.03 -11.48 4.32
N LYS A 108 -9.23 -12.29 3.62
CA LYS A 108 -9.07 -12.24 2.16
C LYS A 108 -10.41 -12.42 1.46
N ASP A 109 -11.15 -13.46 1.83
CA ASP A 109 -12.47 -13.77 1.28
C ASP A 109 -13.45 -12.60 1.40
N ALA A 110 -13.42 -11.86 2.52
CA ALA A 110 -14.28 -10.69 2.68
C ALA A 110 -13.92 -9.56 1.70
N ALA A 111 -12.62 -9.34 1.47
CA ALA A 111 -12.13 -8.37 0.49
C ALA A 111 -12.48 -8.79 -0.95
N GLU A 112 -12.27 -10.06 -1.29
CA GLU A 112 -12.59 -10.63 -2.61
C GLU A 112 -14.09 -10.61 -2.89
N ARG A 113 -14.93 -10.96 -1.90
CA ARG A 113 -16.39 -10.88 -2.05
C ARG A 113 -16.87 -9.45 -2.26
N PHE A 114 -16.24 -8.47 -1.59
CA PHE A 114 -16.54 -7.07 -1.83
C PHE A 114 -16.18 -6.67 -3.27
N ALA A 115 -14.98 -7.03 -3.73
CA ALA A 115 -14.52 -6.75 -5.10
C ALA A 115 -15.46 -7.37 -6.13
N TYR A 116 -15.79 -8.66 -5.96
CA TYR A 116 -16.72 -9.38 -6.84
C TYR A 116 -18.09 -8.72 -6.87
N LYS A 117 -18.64 -8.35 -5.70
CA LYS A 117 -19.94 -7.69 -5.63
C LYS A 117 -19.92 -6.37 -6.40
N LEU A 118 -18.90 -5.55 -6.18
CA LEU A 118 -18.75 -4.25 -6.84
C LEU A 118 -18.64 -4.37 -8.37
N GLU A 119 -17.92 -5.36 -8.87
CA GLU A 119 -17.77 -5.62 -10.31
C GLU A 119 -19.05 -6.16 -10.98
N ASN A 120 -19.90 -6.87 -10.23
CA ASN A 120 -21.08 -7.57 -10.77
C ASN A 120 -22.41 -6.88 -10.44
N ASP A 121 -22.39 -5.79 -9.70
CA ASP A 121 -23.58 -5.01 -9.37
C ASP A 121 -23.84 -3.98 -10.46
N SER A 122 -25.00 -4.09 -11.13
CA SER A 122 -25.36 -3.23 -12.26
C SER A 122 -25.49 -1.74 -11.91
N ASP A 123 -25.61 -1.42 -10.62
CA ASP A 123 -25.66 -0.04 -10.14
C ASP A 123 -24.26 0.62 -10.13
N PHE A 124 -23.19 -0.17 -10.29
CA PHE A 124 -21.80 0.29 -10.33
C PHE A 124 -21.13 -0.10 -11.65
N ASN A 125 -20.31 0.79 -12.20
CA ASN A 125 -19.51 0.51 -13.39
C ASN A 125 -18.05 0.40 -13.01
N TRP A 126 -17.71 -0.69 -12.31
CA TRP A 126 -16.39 -0.90 -11.76
C TRP A 126 -15.64 -2.03 -12.48
N ASP A 127 -14.72 -1.66 -13.36
CA ASP A 127 -13.89 -2.57 -14.16
C ASP A 127 -12.43 -2.64 -13.67
N THR A 128 -12.12 -1.97 -12.56
CA THR A 128 -10.73 -1.83 -12.12
C THR A 128 -10.34 -3.03 -11.26
N PRO A 129 -9.32 -3.82 -11.68
CA PRO A 129 -8.91 -5.01 -10.94
C PRO A 129 -8.38 -4.64 -9.56
N ALA A 130 -8.81 -5.41 -8.58
CA ALA A 130 -8.44 -5.23 -7.19
C ALA A 130 -7.39 -6.27 -6.78
N THR A 131 -6.44 -5.88 -5.93
CA THR A 131 -5.51 -6.80 -5.29
C THR A 131 -5.85 -6.92 -3.80
N PRO A 132 -6.40 -8.05 -3.32
CA PRO A 132 -6.54 -8.30 -1.91
C PRO A 132 -5.16 -8.57 -1.30
N MET A 133 -4.81 -7.89 -0.21
CA MET A 133 -3.56 -8.13 0.50
C MET A 133 -3.68 -7.89 2.01
N SER A 134 -2.88 -8.64 2.78
CA SER A 134 -2.79 -8.43 4.22
C SER A 134 -2.21 -7.04 4.54
N SER A 135 -2.58 -6.46 5.68
CA SER A 135 -2.00 -5.18 6.14
C SER A 135 -0.48 -5.23 6.30
N LYS A 136 0.06 -6.40 6.68
CA LYS A 136 1.51 -6.64 6.79
C LYS A 136 2.18 -6.57 5.42
N ASN A 137 1.63 -7.25 4.42
CA ASN A 137 2.15 -7.20 3.05
C ASN A 137 1.96 -5.82 2.41
N TYR A 138 0.86 -5.13 2.70
CA TYR A 138 0.64 -3.75 2.28
C TYR A 138 1.74 -2.81 2.79
N ARG A 139 2.13 -2.96 4.06
CA ARG A 139 3.23 -2.20 4.64
C ARG A 139 4.55 -2.51 3.93
N THR A 140 4.83 -3.78 3.64
CA THR A 140 6.02 -4.20 2.89
C THR A 140 6.06 -3.54 1.52
N ILE A 141 4.98 -3.60 0.74
CA ILE A 141 4.97 -2.97 -0.60
C ILE A 141 5.14 -1.46 -0.55
N GLN A 142 4.60 -0.80 0.48
CA GLN A 142 4.71 0.64 0.61
C GLN A 142 6.12 1.09 0.99
N LEU A 143 6.84 0.28 1.78
CA LEU A 143 8.23 0.55 2.15
C LEU A 143 9.19 0.23 1.01
N HIS A 144 9.02 -0.92 0.37
CA HIS A 144 9.98 -1.47 -0.60
C HIS A 144 9.63 -1.18 -2.05
N LYS A 145 8.46 -0.60 -2.33
CA LYS A 145 7.97 -0.30 -3.68
C LYS A 145 7.99 -1.53 -4.61
N ASN A 146 7.70 -2.70 -4.04
CA ASN A 146 7.79 -4.00 -4.70
C ASN A 146 6.41 -4.65 -5.01
N LEU A 147 5.40 -3.84 -5.34
CA LEU A 147 4.05 -4.32 -5.69
C LEU A 147 4.10 -5.34 -6.84
N ASN A 148 4.89 -5.10 -7.89
CA ASN A 148 5.03 -6.05 -9.00
C ASN A 148 5.57 -7.41 -8.55
N SER A 149 6.52 -7.42 -7.61
CA SER A 149 7.02 -8.68 -7.01
C SER A 149 5.92 -9.39 -6.21
N TYR A 150 5.06 -8.64 -5.52
CA TYR A 150 3.89 -9.22 -4.84
C TYR A 150 2.92 -9.87 -5.82
N LEU A 151 2.58 -9.17 -6.90
CA LEU A 151 1.60 -9.62 -7.90
C LEU A 151 2.06 -10.86 -8.68
N THR A 152 3.36 -11.05 -8.84
CA THR A 152 3.95 -12.14 -9.64
C THR A 152 4.45 -13.33 -8.82
N ARG A 153 4.30 -13.30 -7.49
CA ARG A 153 4.90 -14.30 -6.58
C ARG A 153 4.43 -15.74 -6.81
N ASP A 154 3.17 -15.91 -7.25
CA ASP A 154 2.53 -17.21 -7.47
C ASP A 154 2.57 -17.63 -8.96
N SER A 155 3.18 -16.82 -9.84
CA SER A 155 3.28 -17.07 -11.29
C SER A 155 4.54 -17.88 -11.68
N LYS A 156 5.10 -18.66 -10.74
CA LYS A 156 6.28 -19.51 -10.94
C LYS A 156 6.02 -20.94 -10.55
#